data_AF-A0A7K9GAP3-F1
#
_entry.id   AF-A0A7K9GAP3-F1
#
_cell.length_a   1.000
_cell.length_b   1.000
_cell.length_c   1.000
_cell.angle_alpha   90.00
_cell.angle_beta   90.00
_cell.angle_gamma   90.00
#
_symmetry.space_group_name_H-M   'P 1'
#
loop_
_entity.id
_entity.type
_entity.pdbx_description
1 polymer ?
#
loop_
_entity_poly.entity_id
_entity_poly.type
_entity_poly.pdbx_seq_one_letter_code
_entity_poly.pdbx_strand_id
1 'polypeptide(L)'
;MNYYLSIIPFLGAVEAGLFGQLPYEVEILPPEEQKDDFCYSVKDCWSRMPKLMDDWKAFFEVNIFFLNILSSFKLDNALGLMWKAHTSSIAYALPKFHDSLKYLSDPEANFGEDWANAVDFIAATHFSTDLLTTNDFQAFLPPRMLVEGDVLPSICGFSPEQNKVLVSLRALHKVNKITGGLLLKLWQKAMSTEAGRRMGRELIESLPSS
;
A
#
# COMPACT_ATOMS: atom_id res chain seq x y z
N MET A 1 -1.59 6.53 -8.65
CA MET A 1 -1.17 5.70 -7.50
C MET A 1 -0.61 4.34 -7.92
N ASN A 2 -1.39 3.44 -8.51
CA ASN A 2 -0.97 2.04 -8.76
C ASN A 2 0.29 1.86 -9.64
N TYR A 3 0.61 2.81 -10.52
CA TYR A 3 1.89 2.81 -11.24
C TYR A 3 3.09 2.67 -10.27
N TYR A 4 3.06 3.43 -9.17
CA TYR A 4 4.12 3.42 -8.15
C TYR A 4 4.16 2.11 -7.36
N LEU A 5 3.06 1.37 -7.32
CA LEU A 5 2.93 0.08 -6.65
C LEU A 5 3.11 -1.12 -7.60
N SER A 6 3.33 -0.88 -8.90
CA SER A 6 3.51 -1.94 -9.90
C SER A 6 4.83 -1.79 -10.66
N ILE A 7 5.07 -0.63 -11.27
CA ILE A 7 6.25 -0.42 -12.11
C ILE A 7 7.51 -0.24 -11.28
N ILE A 8 7.44 0.53 -10.19
CA ILE A 8 8.60 0.75 -9.32
C ILE A 8 9.06 -0.55 -8.65
N PRO A 9 8.18 -1.39 -8.05
CA PRO A 9 8.58 -2.71 -7.58
C PRO A 9 9.15 -3.58 -8.70
N PHE A 10 8.56 -3.58 -9.90
CA PHE A 10 9.10 -4.35 -11.03
C PHE A 10 10.52 -3.93 -11.41
N LEU A 11 10.78 -2.63 -11.54
CA LEU A 11 12.12 -2.10 -11.84
C LEU A 11 13.08 -2.33 -10.66
N GLY A 12 12.60 -2.28 -9.42
CA GLY A 12 13.36 -2.68 -8.23
C GLY A 12 13.77 -4.15 -8.26
N ALA A 13 12.90 -5.04 -8.75
CA ALA A 13 13.20 -6.46 -8.93
C ALA A 13 14.24 -6.71 -10.04
N VAL A 14 14.14 -5.98 -11.16
CA VAL A 14 15.15 -5.99 -12.22
C VAL A 14 16.51 -5.60 -11.67
N GLU A 15 16.58 -4.49 -10.94
CA GLU A 15 17.81 -3.98 -10.33
C GLU A 15 18.36 -4.92 -9.23
N ALA A 16 17.49 -5.61 -8.49
CA ALA A 16 17.90 -6.63 -7.52
C ALA A 16 18.42 -7.92 -8.19
N GLY A 17 18.34 -8.04 -9.51
CA GLY A 17 18.78 -9.22 -10.26
C GLY A 17 17.83 -10.41 -10.18
N LEU A 18 16.56 -10.20 -9.82
CA LEU A 18 15.57 -11.29 -9.70
C LEU A 18 15.42 -12.09 -11.00
N PHE A 19 15.56 -11.41 -12.14
CA PHE A 19 15.43 -12.01 -13.48
C PHE A 19 16.77 -12.48 -14.08
N GLY A 20 17.86 -12.44 -13.30
CA GLY A 20 19.21 -12.74 -13.78
C GLY A 20 19.75 -11.69 -14.76
N GLN A 21 20.74 -12.08 -15.57
CA GLN A 21 21.30 -11.20 -16.61
C GLN A 21 20.34 -11.13 -17.79
N LEU A 22 19.78 -9.95 -18.02
CA LEU A 22 18.95 -9.67 -19.19
C LEU A 22 19.84 -9.22 -20.36
N PRO A 23 19.57 -9.67 -21.59
CA PRO A 23 20.36 -9.27 -22.77
C PRO A 23 20.12 -7.81 -23.20
N TYR A 24 19.06 -7.19 -22.71
CA TYR A 24 18.66 -5.82 -23.06
C TYR A 24 18.21 -5.06 -21.80
N GLU A 25 18.35 -3.74 -21.83
CA GLU A 25 17.79 -2.87 -20.80
C GLU A 25 16.26 -2.87 -20.85
N VAL A 26 15.65 -2.79 -19.68
CA VAL A 26 14.19 -2.73 -19.54
C VAL A 26 13.74 -1.28 -19.47
N GLU A 27 12.83 -0.91 -20.37
CA GLU A 27 12.20 0.40 -20.41
C GLU A 27 10.68 0.25 -20.56
N ILE A 28 9.94 1.06 -19.80
CA ILE A 28 8.49 1.13 -19.80
C ILE A 28 8.08 2.19 -20.82
N LEU A 29 7.13 1.85 -21.69
CA LEU A 29 6.65 2.82 -22.67
C LEU A 29 5.95 4.01 -21.97
N PRO A 30 6.36 5.25 -22.24
CA PRO A 30 5.72 6.41 -21.64
C PRO A 30 4.34 6.67 -22.24
N PRO A 31 3.37 7.16 -21.44
CA PRO A 31 2.08 7.64 -21.95
C PRO A 31 2.28 8.88 -22.85
N GLU A 32 1.29 9.25 -23.65
CA GLU A 32 1.36 10.48 -24.46
C GLU A 32 1.28 11.74 -23.58
N GLU A 33 0.39 11.72 -22.58
CA GLU A 33 0.18 12.77 -21.58
C GLU A 33 0.80 12.39 -20.23
N GLN A 34 1.05 13.37 -19.36
CA GLN A 34 1.56 13.13 -17.98
C GLN A 34 2.91 12.38 -17.93
N LYS A 35 3.74 12.54 -18.97
CA LYS A 35 5.05 11.88 -19.06
C LYS A 35 5.95 12.15 -17.85
N ASP A 36 5.90 13.36 -17.32
CA ASP A 36 6.78 13.78 -16.23
C ASP A 36 6.34 13.24 -14.85
N ASP A 37 5.12 12.71 -14.74
CA ASP A 37 4.58 12.19 -13.49
C ASP A 37 5.13 10.80 -13.13
N PHE A 38 5.76 10.12 -14.09
CA PHE A 38 6.29 8.77 -13.92
C PHE A 38 7.77 8.67 -14.33
N CYS A 39 8.35 7.49 -14.10
CA CYS A 39 9.72 7.17 -14.50
C CYS A 39 9.74 5.82 -15.21
N TYR A 40 10.58 5.66 -16.21
CA TYR A 40 10.37 4.60 -17.22
C TYR A 40 11.50 3.57 -17.30
N SER A 41 12.62 3.79 -16.63
CA SER A 41 13.72 2.84 -16.57
C SER A 41 14.31 2.82 -15.17
N VAL A 42 15.12 1.80 -14.86
CA VAL A 42 15.84 1.71 -13.58
C VAL A 42 16.62 3.00 -13.30
N LYS A 43 17.37 3.49 -14.29
CA LYS A 43 18.19 4.71 -14.18
C LYS A 43 17.35 5.97 -13.95
N ASP A 44 16.26 6.12 -14.71
CA ASP A 44 15.36 7.27 -14.57
C ASP A 44 14.68 7.27 -13.19
N CYS A 45 14.13 6.15 -12.76
CA CYS A 45 13.50 6.01 -11.45
C CYS A 45 14.50 6.25 -10.30
N TRP A 46 15.72 5.72 -10.40
CA TRP A 46 16.77 5.99 -9.42
C TRP A 46 17.14 7.46 -9.32
N SER A 47 17.20 8.17 -10.46
CA SER A 47 17.51 9.60 -10.47
C SER A 47 16.44 10.45 -9.78
N ARG A 48 15.16 10.05 -9.89
CA ARG A 48 14.01 10.81 -9.35
C ARG A 48 13.62 10.42 -7.94
N MET A 49 13.76 9.15 -7.58
CA MET A 49 13.25 8.57 -6.33
C MET A 49 14.20 7.48 -5.77
N PRO A 50 15.48 7.81 -5.50
CA PRO A 50 16.50 6.83 -5.14
C PRO A 50 16.09 5.99 -3.91
N LYS A 51 15.56 6.65 -2.87
CA LYS A 51 15.08 5.97 -1.65
C LYS A 51 13.99 4.93 -1.95
N LEU A 52 13.08 5.23 -2.88
CA LEU A 52 12.00 4.31 -3.19
C LEU A 52 12.50 3.08 -3.95
N MET A 53 13.43 3.29 -4.88
CA MET A 53 14.13 2.21 -5.56
C MET A 53 14.92 1.33 -4.58
N ASP A 54 15.61 1.95 -3.62
CA ASP A 54 16.33 1.25 -2.55
C ASP A 54 15.40 0.37 -1.70
N ASP A 55 14.25 0.90 -1.29
CA ASP A 55 13.30 0.15 -0.45
C ASP A 55 12.75 -1.08 -1.19
N TRP A 56 12.42 -0.96 -2.48
CA TRP A 56 12.00 -2.11 -3.29
C TRP A 56 13.14 -3.09 -3.58
N LYS A 57 14.33 -2.59 -3.91
CA LYS A 57 15.53 -3.42 -4.14
C LYS A 57 15.85 -4.26 -2.89
N ALA A 58 15.85 -3.65 -1.71
CA ALA A 58 16.10 -4.34 -0.45
C ALA A 58 15.10 -5.47 -0.18
N PHE A 59 13.82 -5.29 -0.51
CA PHE A 59 12.83 -6.37 -0.42
C PHE A 59 13.23 -7.55 -1.33
N PHE A 60 13.56 -7.33 -2.60
CA PHE A 60 13.88 -8.42 -3.52
C PHE A 60 15.22 -9.10 -3.22
N GLU A 61 16.27 -8.35 -2.85
CA GLU A 61 17.59 -8.92 -2.51
C GLU A 61 17.51 -9.90 -1.34
N VAL A 62 16.74 -9.57 -0.30
CA VAL A 62 16.54 -10.47 0.84
C VAL A 62 15.83 -11.76 0.42
N ASN A 63 14.85 -11.67 -0.47
CA ASN A 63 14.17 -12.86 -1.00
C ASN A 63 15.12 -13.74 -1.85
N ILE A 64 15.95 -13.13 -2.70
CA ILE A 64 16.97 -13.85 -3.49
C ILE A 64 17.98 -14.54 -2.57
N PHE A 65 18.45 -13.85 -1.52
CA PHE A 65 19.35 -14.43 -0.52
C PHE A 65 18.74 -15.69 0.12
N PHE A 66 17.47 -15.63 0.52
CA PHE A 66 16.79 -16.79 1.12
C PHE A 66 16.62 -17.95 0.13
N LEU A 67 16.28 -17.67 -1.13
CA LEU A 67 16.17 -18.69 -2.18
C LEU A 67 17.51 -19.41 -2.45
N ASN A 68 18.62 -18.68 -2.37
CA ASN A 68 19.94 -19.22 -2.72
C ASN A 68 20.66 -19.95 -1.57
N ILE A 69 20.36 -19.64 -0.30
CA ILE A 69 21.17 -20.09 0.85
C ILE A 69 20.52 -21.21 1.68
N LEU A 70 19.33 -21.73 1.32
CA LEU A 70 18.60 -22.74 2.12
C LEU A 70 18.46 -22.32 3.61
N SER A 71 18.45 -21.02 3.88
CA SER A 71 18.25 -20.50 5.23
C SER A 71 16.76 -20.40 5.53
N SER A 72 16.40 -20.35 6.81
CA SER A 72 15.01 -20.21 7.21
C SER A 72 14.47 -18.84 6.79
N PHE A 73 13.61 -18.83 5.77
CA PHE A 73 12.89 -17.65 5.33
C PHE A 73 12.08 -17.06 6.49
N LYS A 74 12.35 -15.80 6.83
CA LYS A 74 11.63 -15.06 7.88
C LYS A 74 10.55 -14.20 7.24
N LEU A 75 9.34 -14.76 7.12
CA LEU A 75 8.19 -14.09 6.50
C LEU A 75 7.93 -12.69 7.08
N ASP A 76 7.96 -12.54 8.40
CA ASP A 76 7.71 -11.24 9.05
C ASP A 76 8.73 -10.16 8.66
N ASN A 77 10.00 -10.53 8.44
CA ASN A 77 11.02 -9.59 7.95
C ASN A 77 10.76 -9.20 6.49
N ALA A 78 10.39 -10.17 5.64
CA ALA A 78 10.06 -9.90 4.24
C ALA A 78 8.83 -9.00 4.11
N LEU A 79 7.79 -9.25 4.92
CA LEU A 79 6.61 -8.39 5.01
C LEU A 79 6.96 -6.98 5.47
N GLY A 80 7.85 -6.83 6.46
CA GLY A 80 8.31 -5.52 6.90
C GLY A 80 9.00 -4.71 5.79
N LEU A 81 9.87 -5.34 4.99
CA LEU A 81 10.52 -4.69 3.85
C LEU A 81 9.51 -4.34 2.75
N MET A 82 8.60 -5.26 2.42
CA MET A 82 7.55 -5.03 1.43
C MET A 82 6.65 -3.86 1.83
N TRP A 83 6.16 -3.85 3.08
CA TRP A 83 5.30 -2.78 3.59
C TRP A 83 6.00 -1.43 3.68
N LYS A 84 7.30 -1.41 4.00
CA LYS A 84 8.12 -0.19 3.96
C LYS A 84 8.20 0.40 2.55
N ALA A 85 8.46 -0.45 1.55
CA ALA A 85 8.51 -0.02 0.14
C ALA A 85 7.13 0.40 -0.38
N HIS A 86 6.08 -0.34 -0.01
CA HIS A 86 4.69 -0.04 -0.37
C HIS A 86 4.24 1.32 0.19
N THR A 87 4.39 1.55 1.49
CA THR A 87 4.01 2.84 2.13
C THR A 87 4.87 3.99 1.63
N SER A 88 6.17 3.78 1.37
CA SER A 88 7.02 4.81 0.75
C SER A 88 6.57 5.16 -0.67
N SER A 89 6.04 4.18 -1.42
CA SER A 89 5.46 4.41 -2.76
C SER A 89 4.23 5.32 -2.67
N ILE A 90 3.32 5.02 -1.73
CA ILE A 90 2.13 5.83 -1.49
C ILE A 90 2.52 7.24 -1.04
N ALA A 91 3.42 7.36 -0.07
CA ALA A 91 3.86 8.65 0.46
C ALA A 91 4.49 9.56 -0.62
N TYR A 92 5.23 8.97 -1.57
CA TYR A 92 5.80 9.71 -2.70
C TYR A 92 4.73 10.11 -3.74
N ALA A 93 3.80 9.20 -4.05
CA ALA A 93 2.81 9.40 -5.10
C ALA A 93 1.61 10.25 -4.66
N LEU A 94 1.20 10.20 -3.40
CA LEU A 94 -0.02 10.84 -2.91
C LEU A 94 -0.05 12.37 -3.18
N PRO A 95 1.01 13.15 -2.92
CA PRO A 95 1.00 14.58 -3.21
C PRO A 95 0.90 14.90 -4.72
N LYS A 96 1.41 14.01 -5.59
CA LYS A 96 1.38 14.22 -7.05
C LYS A 96 -0.02 14.05 -7.64
N PHE A 97 -0.79 13.10 -7.11
CA PHE A 97 -2.12 12.78 -7.60
C PHE A 97 -3.25 13.44 -6.80
N HIS A 98 -2.92 14.31 -5.84
CA HIS A 98 -3.94 14.99 -5.04
C HIS A 98 -4.89 15.82 -5.92
N ASP A 99 -4.35 16.56 -6.89
CA ASP A 99 -5.16 17.33 -7.83
C ASP A 99 -6.02 16.46 -8.75
N SER A 100 -5.67 15.18 -8.93
CA SER A 100 -6.49 14.24 -9.71
C SER A 100 -7.78 13.85 -8.97
N LEU A 101 -7.85 14.04 -7.64
CA LEU A 101 -9.05 13.75 -6.86
C LEU A 101 -10.24 14.62 -7.28
N LYS A 102 -10.03 15.80 -7.86
CA LYS A 102 -11.09 16.68 -8.37
C LYS A 102 -11.92 16.08 -9.51
N TYR A 103 -11.43 15.01 -10.13
CA TYR A 103 -12.12 14.29 -11.19
C TYR A 103 -13.02 13.16 -10.65
N LEU A 104 -13.00 12.92 -9.33
CA LEU A 104 -13.82 11.94 -8.65
C LEU A 104 -14.98 12.63 -7.92
N SER A 105 -16.01 11.85 -7.58
CA SER A 105 -17.07 12.31 -6.68
C SER A 105 -16.50 12.56 -5.28
N ASP A 106 -17.16 13.41 -4.49
CA ASP A 106 -16.69 13.67 -3.12
C ASP A 106 -16.62 12.37 -2.27
N PRO A 107 -17.60 11.45 -2.33
CA PRO A 107 -17.52 10.17 -1.63
C PRO A 107 -16.29 9.34 -2.03
N GLU A 108 -15.97 9.26 -3.33
CA GLU A 108 -14.85 8.46 -3.84
C GLU A 108 -13.49 9.10 -3.50
N ALA A 109 -13.36 10.42 -3.69
CA ALA A 109 -12.15 11.15 -3.33
C ALA A 109 -11.83 10.98 -1.83
N ASN A 110 -12.84 11.13 -0.97
CA ASN A 110 -12.68 10.92 0.47
C ASN A 110 -12.31 9.47 0.80
N PHE A 111 -12.90 8.48 0.14
CA PHE A 111 -12.53 7.07 0.32
C PHE A 111 -11.06 6.84 -0.06
N GLY A 112 -10.57 7.43 -1.15
CA GLY A 112 -9.17 7.36 -1.55
C GLY A 112 -8.20 7.87 -0.46
N GLU A 113 -8.53 9.00 0.19
CA GLU A 113 -7.74 9.51 1.32
C GLU A 113 -7.87 8.63 2.57
N ASP A 114 -9.09 8.21 2.91
CA ASP A 114 -9.37 7.32 4.04
C ASP A 114 -8.58 6.00 3.92
N TRP A 115 -8.55 5.43 2.71
CA TRP A 115 -7.78 4.23 2.36
C TRP A 115 -6.27 4.46 2.44
N ALA A 116 -5.75 5.52 1.81
CA ALA A 116 -4.33 5.83 1.84
C ALA A 116 -3.80 5.99 3.28
N ASN A 117 -4.56 6.65 4.15
CA ASN A 117 -4.24 6.76 5.57
C ASN A 117 -4.29 5.38 6.28
N ALA A 118 -5.29 4.55 6.00
CA ALA A 118 -5.43 3.24 6.64
C ALA A 118 -4.30 2.26 6.28
N VAL A 119 -3.76 2.36 5.06
CA VAL A 119 -2.64 1.50 4.62
C VAL A 119 -1.43 1.63 5.53
N ASP A 120 -1.11 2.81 6.07
CA ASP A 120 0.01 2.97 7.02
C ASP A 120 -0.22 2.19 8.34
N PHE A 121 -1.47 2.07 8.78
CA PHE A 121 -1.82 1.29 9.97
C PHE A 121 -1.73 -0.21 9.68
N ILE A 122 -2.23 -0.66 8.54
CA ILE A 122 -2.12 -2.05 8.08
C ILE A 122 -0.65 -2.45 7.95
N ALA A 123 0.14 -1.62 7.28
CA ALA A 123 1.57 -1.82 7.03
C ALA A 123 2.37 -2.01 8.32
N ALA A 124 2.09 -1.21 9.35
CA ALA A 124 2.76 -1.32 10.65
C ALA A 124 2.60 -2.72 11.28
N THR A 125 1.52 -3.43 10.98
CA THR A 125 1.27 -4.78 11.52
C THR A 125 2.01 -5.89 10.77
N HIS A 126 2.74 -5.58 9.70
CA HIS A 126 3.26 -6.58 8.75
C HIS A 126 2.14 -7.52 8.28
N PHE A 127 1.02 -6.94 7.85
CA PHE A 127 -0.16 -7.69 7.44
C PHE A 127 0.17 -8.65 6.29
N SER A 128 -0.40 -9.88 6.28
CA SER A 128 -0.16 -10.80 5.17
C SER A 128 -0.85 -10.31 3.91
N THR A 129 -0.12 -10.30 2.80
CA THR A 129 -0.65 -9.98 1.47
C THR A 129 -0.60 -11.19 0.55
N ASP A 130 -0.75 -12.39 1.11
CA ASP A 130 -0.94 -13.59 0.30
C ASP A 130 -2.32 -13.57 -0.38
N LEU A 131 -2.52 -14.51 -1.30
CA LEU A 131 -3.71 -14.57 -2.14
C LEU A 131 -5.00 -14.72 -1.34
N LEU A 132 -4.99 -15.59 -0.31
CA LEU A 132 -6.20 -15.89 0.45
C LEU A 132 -6.56 -14.70 1.35
N THR A 133 -5.59 -14.19 2.11
CA THR A 133 -5.81 -13.04 3.00
C THR A 133 -6.24 -11.81 2.21
N THR A 134 -5.61 -11.54 1.05
CA THR A 134 -5.98 -10.38 0.23
C THR A 134 -7.37 -10.53 -0.38
N ASN A 135 -7.71 -11.72 -0.88
CA ASN A 135 -9.04 -11.99 -1.43
C ASN A 135 -10.14 -11.75 -0.39
N ASP A 136 -9.95 -12.28 0.82
CA ASP A 136 -10.92 -12.15 1.90
C ASP A 136 -11.06 -10.69 2.35
N PHE A 137 -9.95 -9.95 2.48
CA PHE A 137 -9.98 -8.55 2.87
C PHE A 137 -10.62 -7.65 1.81
N GLN A 138 -10.38 -7.92 0.52
CA GLN A 138 -10.96 -7.15 -0.58
C GLN A 138 -12.48 -7.32 -0.71
N ALA A 139 -13.06 -8.43 -0.25
CA ALA A 139 -14.50 -8.65 -0.28
C ALA A 139 -15.29 -7.59 0.51
N PHE A 140 -14.66 -6.93 1.48
CA PHE A 140 -15.27 -5.90 2.32
C PHE A 140 -15.02 -4.46 1.84
N LEU A 141 -14.25 -4.26 0.76
CA LEU A 141 -14.09 -2.96 0.13
C LEU A 141 -15.30 -2.63 -0.76
N PRO A 142 -15.49 -1.36 -1.16
CA PRO A 142 -16.53 -1.00 -2.12
C PRO A 142 -16.42 -1.84 -3.40
N PRO A 143 -17.49 -2.53 -3.82
CA PRO A 143 -17.48 -3.31 -5.06
C PRO A 143 -17.58 -2.44 -6.33
N ARG A 144 -17.76 -1.12 -6.14
CA ARG A 144 -17.82 -0.09 -7.18
C ARG A 144 -17.27 1.23 -6.63
N MET A 145 -16.89 2.15 -7.51
CA MET A 145 -16.62 3.53 -7.11
C MET A 145 -17.84 4.13 -6.42
N LEU A 146 -17.58 4.94 -5.40
CA LEU A 146 -18.60 5.69 -4.70
C LEU A 146 -19.07 6.87 -5.56
N VAL A 147 -20.35 7.19 -5.48
CA VAL A 147 -20.98 8.24 -6.27
C VAL A 147 -21.75 9.20 -5.38
N GLU A 148 -22.13 10.35 -5.94
CA GLU A 148 -22.99 11.31 -5.24
C GLU A 148 -24.27 10.63 -4.73
N GLY A 149 -24.58 10.84 -3.45
CA GLY A 149 -25.69 10.17 -2.75
C GLY A 149 -25.31 8.91 -1.95
N ASP A 150 -24.10 8.38 -2.12
CA ASP A 150 -23.58 7.33 -1.22
C ASP A 150 -23.22 7.94 0.15
N VAL A 151 -24.03 7.63 1.17
CA VAL A 151 -23.88 8.21 2.51
C VAL A 151 -23.66 7.13 3.56
N LEU A 152 -22.51 7.19 4.25
CA LEU A 152 -22.23 6.36 5.42
C LEU A 152 -23.17 6.73 6.59
N PRO A 153 -23.61 5.77 7.42
CA PRO A 153 -23.11 4.39 7.52
C PRO A 153 -23.89 3.36 6.68
N SER A 154 -24.75 3.79 5.75
CA SER A 154 -25.66 2.87 5.05
C SER A 154 -25.80 3.23 3.57
N ILE A 155 -24.89 2.73 2.77
CA ILE A 155 -24.93 2.79 1.30
C ILE A 155 -25.83 1.67 0.79
N CYS A 156 -26.80 2.02 -0.05
CA CYS A 156 -27.73 1.06 -0.64
C CYS A 156 -26.97 0.08 -1.56
N GLY A 157 -27.27 -1.22 -1.41
CA GLY A 157 -26.65 -2.30 -2.18
C GLY A 157 -25.30 -2.79 -1.65
N PHE A 158 -24.79 -2.19 -0.56
CA PHE A 158 -23.60 -2.69 0.13
C PHE A 158 -24.01 -3.58 1.30
N SER A 159 -23.18 -4.56 1.63
CA SER A 159 -23.39 -5.40 2.81
C SER A 159 -23.18 -4.59 4.10
N PRO A 160 -23.68 -5.07 5.26
CA PRO A 160 -23.38 -4.46 6.55
C PRO A 160 -21.87 -4.36 6.83
N GLU A 161 -21.11 -5.38 6.46
CA GLU A 161 -19.66 -5.45 6.65
C GLU A 161 -18.93 -4.42 5.80
N GLN A 162 -19.31 -4.28 4.52
CA GLN A 162 -18.73 -3.26 3.62
C GLN A 162 -18.96 -1.84 4.15
N ASN A 163 -20.20 -1.54 4.58
CA ASN A 163 -20.53 -0.26 5.19
C ASN A 163 -19.73 0.00 6.47
N LYS A 164 -19.58 -1.02 7.32
CA LYS A 164 -18.83 -0.92 8.56
C LYS A 164 -17.34 -0.68 8.34
N VAL A 165 -16.73 -1.35 7.37
CA VAL A 165 -15.33 -1.10 6.99
C VAL A 165 -15.16 0.35 6.55
N LEU A 166 -16.04 0.89 5.69
CA LEU A 166 -15.96 2.28 5.24
C LEU A 166 -16.10 3.29 6.39
N VAL A 167 -17.05 3.07 7.31
CA VAL A 167 -17.19 3.89 8.51
C VAL A 167 -15.90 3.88 9.33
N SER A 168 -15.29 2.71 9.48
CA SER A 168 -14.08 2.52 10.28
C SER A 168 -12.87 3.19 9.65
N LEU A 169 -12.69 3.09 8.33
CA LEU A 169 -11.64 3.79 7.58
C LEU A 169 -11.77 5.31 7.74
N ARG A 170 -12.98 5.84 7.56
CA ARG A 170 -13.26 7.27 7.76
C ARG A 170 -13.01 7.73 9.20
N ALA A 171 -13.43 6.93 10.18
CA ALA A 171 -13.19 7.24 11.59
C ALA A 171 -11.68 7.27 11.90
N LEU A 172 -10.94 6.26 11.44
CA LEU A 172 -9.48 6.16 11.61
C LEU A 172 -8.77 7.38 11.00
N HIS A 173 -9.11 7.74 9.76
CA HIS A 173 -8.51 8.89 9.09
C HIS A 173 -8.84 10.20 9.82
N LYS A 174 -10.10 10.43 10.20
CA LYS A 174 -10.48 11.63 10.96
C LYS A 174 -9.73 11.75 12.28
N VAL A 175 -9.65 10.67 13.07
CA VAL A 175 -8.94 10.69 14.35
C VAL A 175 -7.44 10.89 14.14
N ASN A 176 -6.83 10.23 13.14
CA ASN A 176 -5.42 10.43 12.84
C ASN A 176 -5.13 11.87 12.41
N LYS A 177 -6.01 12.47 11.61
CA LYS A 177 -5.92 13.88 11.20
C LYS A 177 -6.06 14.83 12.39
N ILE A 178 -7.05 14.63 13.25
CA ILE A 178 -7.26 15.45 14.48
C ILE A 178 -6.03 15.37 15.40
N THR A 179 -5.40 14.20 15.51
CA THR A 179 -4.21 14.00 16.34
C THR A 179 -2.90 14.42 15.65
N GLY A 180 -2.96 14.99 14.44
CA GLY A 180 -1.77 15.41 13.69
C GLY A 180 -0.81 14.25 13.39
N GLY A 181 -1.35 13.04 13.20
CA GLY A 181 -0.56 11.83 12.97
C GLY A 181 0.02 11.17 14.23
N LEU A 182 -0.27 11.69 15.43
CA LEU A 182 0.21 11.09 16.68
C LEU A 182 -0.37 9.68 16.89
N LEU A 183 -1.62 9.44 16.49
CA LEU A 183 -2.24 8.13 16.56
C LEU A 183 -1.41 7.08 15.79
N LEU A 184 -1.05 7.38 14.54
CA LEU A 184 -0.21 6.49 13.73
C LEU A 184 1.17 6.25 14.37
N LYS A 185 1.82 7.28 14.92
CA LYS A 185 3.13 7.13 15.58
C LYS A 185 3.06 6.21 16.80
N LEU A 186 2.00 6.33 17.61
CA LEU A 186 1.76 5.45 18.76
C LEU A 186 1.46 4.02 18.31
N TRP A 187 0.66 3.86 17.25
CA TRP A 187 0.39 2.56 16.64
C TRP A 187 1.67 1.89 16.15
N GLN A 188 2.49 2.58 15.35
CA GLN A 188 3.79 2.07 14.87
C GLN A 188 4.72 1.68 16.02
N LYS A 189 4.73 2.46 17.11
CA LYS A 189 5.49 2.11 18.31
C LYS A 189 4.98 0.82 18.96
N ALA A 190 3.67 0.65 19.07
CA ALA A 190 3.08 -0.59 19.58
C ALA A 190 3.40 -1.80 18.69
N MET A 191 3.38 -1.61 17.37
CA MET A 191 3.71 -2.63 16.37
C MET A 191 5.22 -2.91 16.21
N SER A 192 6.09 -2.25 16.97
CA SER A 192 7.54 -2.50 16.92
C SER A 192 7.93 -3.90 17.42
N THR A 193 7.02 -4.58 18.15
CA THR A 193 7.20 -5.96 18.64
C THR A 193 6.34 -6.95 17.87
N GLU A 194 6.79 -8.20 17.77
CA GLU A 194 6.02 -9.27 17.13
C GLU A 194 4.66 -9.49 17.79
N ALA A 195 4.61 -9.47 19.12
CA ALA A 195 3.36 -9.59 19.88
C ALA A 195 2.41 -8.41 19.58
N GLY A 196 2.95 -7.19 19.49
CA GLY A 196 2.19 -6.01 19.08
C GLY A 196 1.60 -6.19 17.69
N ARG A 197 2.42 -6.58 16.70
CA ARG A 197 1.96 -6.85 15.33
C ARG A 197 0.87 -7.90 15.25
N ARG A 198 1.01 -9.00 15.99
CA ARG A 198 -0.01 -10.06 16.05
C ARG A 198 -1.36 -9.52 16.54
N MET A 199 -1.38 -8.82 17.68
CA MET A 199 -2.61 -8.20 18.20
C MET A 199 -3.17 -7.15 17.23
N GLY A 200 -2.29 -6.41 16.55
CA GLY A 200 -2.70 -5.43 15.54
C GLY A 200 -3.39 -6.08 14.34
N ARG A 201 -2.87 -7.21 13.85
CA ARG A 201 -3.51 -7.99 12.77
C ARG A 201 -4.88 -8.52 13.19
N GLU A 202 -4.98 -9.12 14.38
CA GLU A 202 -6.25 -9.61 14.93
C GLU A 202 -7.32 -8.49 15.01
N LEU A 203 -6.92 -7.28 15.41
CA LEU A 203 -7.81 -6.12 15.42
C LEU A 203 -8.30 -5.74 14.01
N ILE A 204 -7.41 -5.74 13.02
CA ILE A 204 -7.75 -5.41 11.64
C ILE A 204 -8.65 -6.48 11.01
N GLU A 205 -8.32 -7.76 11.20
CA GLU A 205 -9.05 -8.91 10.65
C GLU A 205 -10.45 -9.05 11.25
N SER A 206 -10.64 -8.67 12.51
CA SER A 206 -11.95 -8.69 13.18
C SER A 206 -12.84 -7.49 12.86
N LEU A 207 -12.35 -6.50 12.10
CA LEU A 207 -13.10 -5.29 11.78
C LEU A 207 -14.43 -5.56 11.05
N PRO A 208 -14.52 -6.45 10.05
CA PRO A 208 -15.79 -6.77 9.40
C PRO A 208 -16.79 -7.43 10.35
N SER A 209 -16.32 -8.22 11.32
CA SER A 209 -17.16 -9.09 12.18
C SER A 209 -17.48 -8.55 13.59
N SER A 210 -16.87 -7.45 14.01
CA SER A 210 -17.02 -6.85 15.36
C SER A 210 -18.36 -6.16 15.66
#